data_AF-A0A2H3JZ53-F1
#
_entry.id   AF-A0A2H3JZ53-F1
#
_cell.length_a   1.000
_cell.length_b   1.000
_cell.length_c   1.000
_cell.angle_alpha   90.00
_cell.angle_beta   90.00
_cell.angle_gamma   90.00
#
_symmetry.space_group_name_H-M   'P 1'
#
loop_
_entity.id
_entity.type
_entity.pdbx_description
1 polymer ?
#
loop_
_entity_poly.entity_id
_entity_poly.type
_entity_poly.pdbx_seq_one_letter_code
_entity_poly.pdbx_strand_id
1 'polypeptide(L)'
;MAFLSTISLTFICLLVIRWILSQLNGRLRGPLPPGPPGLPIIGNTLQLPREQAWLTYAAWAKVYGDIIHVSTFGQSNIILNSPVVITDLLEKRAAAYSDRPIIQMAGELAGYSQFVMLSPSGKRHREGRSLLLRAMNSQKALSYHHIYESKIALFLPRLLETPENFRLHIRWLIASIVFQISHGYQVKEYDDHLLQLAEQVNHEFSEAMAPGVFLVDAIPLLRLVPSWFPGAGFKKQAMEWRQTVKIMNTEPYEYVRNELAKGTAIPSFASALIEQNTNITKEREDLYRCVSSIFYTGLPHKVMQEDEYKGYRIPAGSTVWANIWSISLRQWVCCTIHNYIRTLLNFSQKDPRSFAFGFGKRTCPGRNVAEDTLFLLIATVLATCDISKAIDHNGVPIEPEVDYTGMICTAGPFVCRIAARTTEAEQLVKASALAT
;
A
#
# COMPACT_ATOMS: atom_id res chain seq x y z
N MET A 1 -32.80 -29.98 -23.79
CA MET A 1 -31.46 -30.52 -23.45
C MET A 1 -30.45 -30.40 -24.59
N ALA A 2 -30.80 -30.71 -25.85
CA ALA A 2 -29.87 -30.62 -26.99
C ALA A 2 -29.28 -29.22 -27.28
N PHE A 3 -30.04 -28.15 -27.01
CA PHE A 3 -29.58 -26.75 -27.23
C PHE A 3 -28.54 -26.29 -26.20
N LEU A 4 -28.63 -26.76 -24.96
CA LEU A 4 -27.64 -26.45 -23.91
C LEU A 4 -26.33 -27.22 -24.13
N SER A 5 -26.40 -28.44 -24.67
CA SER A 5 -25.21 -29.24 -25.00
C SER A 5 -24.44 -28.70 -26.21
N THR A 6 -25.11 -28.17 -27.23
CA THR A 6 -24.43 -27.59 -28.41
C THR A 6 -23.76 -26.24 -28.08
N ILE A 7 -24.38 -25.41 -27.25
CA ILE A 7 -23.78 -24.17 -26.73
C ILE A 7 -22.54 -24.49 -25.88
N SER A 8 -22.59 -25.56 -25.06
CA SER A 8 -21.43 -26.01 -24.29
C SER A 8 -20.27 -26.50 -25.18
N LEU A 9 -20.55 -27.31 -26.22
CA LEU A 9 -19.52 -27.82 -27.12
C LEU A 9 -18.85 -26.72 -27.95
N THR A 10 -19.64 -25.78 -28.48
CA THR A 10 -19.13 -24.63 -29.23
C THR A 10 -18.29 -23.70 -28.36
N PHE A 11 -18.71 -23.45 -27.12
CA PHE A 11 -17.92 -22.69 -26.15
C PHE A 11 -16.59 -23.39 -25.84
N ILE A 12 -16.59 -24.71 -25.60
CA ILE A 12 -15.36 -25.49 -25.38
C ILE A 12 -14.45 -25.42 -26.61
N CYS A 13 -14.98 -25.59 -27.82
CA CYS A 13 -14.21 -25.47 -29.06
C CYS A 13 -13.58 -24.08 -29.22
N LEU A 14 -14.33 -23.00 -28.95
CA LEU A 14 -13.80 -21.63 -28.99
C LEU A 14 -12.67 -21.41 -27.97
N LEU A 15 -12.81 -21.97 -26.78
CA LEU A 15 -11.77 -21.92 -25.74
C LEU A 15 -10.51 -22.68 -26.15
N VAL A 16 -10.65 -23.87 -26.75
CA VAL A 16 -9.54 -24.67 -27.26
C VAL A 16 -8.86 -23.95 -28.43
N ILE A 17 -9.62 -23.41 -29.40
CA ILE A 17 -9.08 -22.63 -30.51
C ILE A 17 -8.30 -21.42 -30.00
N ARG A 18 -8.88 -20.66 -29.05
CA ARG A 18 -8.19 -19.51 -28.44
C ARG A 18 -6.90 -19.93 -27.74
N TRP A 19 -6.88 -21.09 -27.07
CA TRP A 19 -5.68 -21.64 -26.45
C TRP A 19 -4.63 -22.06 -27.49
N ILE A 20 -5.02 -22.74 -28.56
CA ILE A 20 -4.09 -23.09 -29.64
C ILE A 20 -3.49 -21.83 -30.28
N LEU A 21 -4.33 -20.84 -30.60
CA LEU A 21 -3.90 -19.57 -31.17
C LEU A 21 -2.96 -18.80 -30.23
N SER A 22 -3.19 -18.85 -28.91
CA SER A 22 -2.28 -18.19 -27.95
C SER A 22 -0.92 -18.88 -27.88
N GLN A 23 -0.87 -20.22 -27.95
CA GLN A 23 0.38 -20.98 -28.01
C GLN A 23 1.16 -20.70 -29.30
N LEU A 24 0.48 -20.65 -30.45
CA LEU A 24 1.11 -20.37 -31.75
C LEU A 24 1.65 -18.93 -31.82
N ASN A 25 0.87 -17.94 -31.37
CA ASN A 25 1.33 -16.55 -31.28
C ASN A 25 2.48 -16.37 -30.29
N GLY A 26 2.51 -17.17 -29.21
CA GLY A 26 3.63 -17.17 -28.25
C GLY A 26 4.94 -17.58 -28.89
N ARG A 27 4.94 -18.62 -29.73
CA ARG A 27 6.15 -19.11 -30.43
C ARG A 27 6.74 -18.08 -31.39
N LEU A 28 5.90 -17.28 -32.06
CA LEU A 28 6.34 -16.27 -33.04
C LEU A 28 6.94 -15.03 -32.39
N ARG A 29 6.54 -14.70 -31.16
CA ARG A 29 6.91 -13.44 -30.50
C ARG A 29 8.06 -13.59 -29.50
N GLY A 30 8.64 -14.77 -29.37
CA GLY A 30 9.71 -15.03 -28.40
C GLY A 30 9.21 -15.47 -27.02
N PRO A 31 10.10 -16.03 -26.19
CA PRO A 31 9.73 -16.67 -24.93
C PRO A 31 9.32 -15.65 -23.87
N LEU A 32 8.27 -15.97 -23.11
CA LEU A 32 7.95 -15.26 -21.87
C LEU A 32 8.95 -15.67 -20.76
N PRO A 33 9.06 -14.88 -19.67
CA PRO A 33 9.81 -15.32 -18.50
C PRO A 33 9.32 -16.69 -18.01
N PRO A 34 10.19 -17.48 -17.34
CA PRO A 34 9.82 -18.77 -16.78
C PRO A 34 8.77 -18.60 -15.66
N GLY A 35 8.07 -19.68 -15.32
CA GLY A 35 7.13 -19.68 -14.21
C GLY A 35 6.43 -21.02 -14.06
N PRO A 36 5.60 -21.17 -13.02
CA PRO A 36 4.84 -22.39 -12.82
C PRO A 36 3.92 -22.66 -14.02
N PRO A 37 3.75 -23.93 -14.44
CA PRO A 37 2.88 -24.25 -15.56
C PRO A 37 1.43 -23.91 -15.21
N GLY A 38 0.81 -23.09 -16.05
CA GLY A 38 -0.60 -22.71 -15.92
C GLY A 38 -1.54 -23.75 -16.53
N LEU A 39 -2.73 -23.87 -15.97
CA LEU A 39 -3.81 -24.67 -16.54
C LEU A 39 -4.37 -24.01 -17.80
N PRO A 40 -4.95 -24.79 -18.74
CA PRO A 40 -5.64 -24.22 -19.90
C PRO A 40 -6.69 -23.19 -19.48
N ILE A 41 -6.79 -22.08 -20.23
CA ILE A 41 -7.77 -20.98 -20.07
C ILE A 41 -7.55 -20.12 -18.81
N ILE A 42 -7.52 -20.73 -17.63
CA ILE A 42 -7.43 -20.01 -16.34
C ILE A 42 -5.99 -19.65 -15.96
N GLY A 43 -4.99 -20.30 -16.56
CA GLY A 43 -3.58 -20.07 -16.26
C GLY A 43 -3.23 -20.52 -14.84
N ASN A 44 -2.55 -19.65 -14.10
CA ASN A 44 -2.06 -19.85 -12.75
C ASN A 44 -3.04 -19.33 -11.67
N THR A 45 -4.28 -18.97 -12.02
CA THR A 45 -5.23 -18.38 -11.04
C THR A 45 -5.40 -19.22 -9.77
N LEU A 46 -5.47 -20.56 -9.88
CA LEU A 46 -5.60 -21.45 -8.71
C LEU A 46 -4.30 -21.61 -7.92
N GLN A 47 -3.17 -21.23 -8.51
CA GLN A 47 -1.84 -21.29 -7.90
C GLN A 47 -1.46 -19.96 -7.25
N LEU A 48 -2.21 -18.88 -7.49
CA LEU A 48 -1.95 -17.60 -6.86
C LEU A 48 -2.37 -17.63 -5.39
N PRO A 49 -1.46 -17.31 -4.47
CA PRO A 49 -1.76 -17.26 -3.05
C PRO A 49 -2.70 -16.08 -2.76
N ARG A 50 -3.70 -16.31 -1.90
CA ARG A 50 -4.60 -15.26 -1.41
C ARG A 50 -3.98 -14.44 -0.27
N GLU A 51 -3.07 -15.06 0.48
CA GLU A 51 -2.37 -14.47 1.62
C GLU A 51 -0.86 -14.63 1.46
N GLN A 52 -0.10 -13.69 2.03
CA GLN A 52 1.35 -13.73 2.08
C GLN A 52 2.01 -14.03 0.73
N ALA A 53 1.49 -13.42 -0.35
CA ALA A 53 1.91 -13.71 -1.71
C ALA A 53 3.43 -13.55 -1.94
N TRP A 54 4.04 -12.64 -1.20
CA TRP A 54 5.48 -12.38 -1.21
C TRP A 54 6.33 -13.61 -0.84
N LEU A 55 5.84 -14.50 0.04
CA LEU A 55 6.52 -15.75 0.41
C LEU A 55 6.51 -16.75 -0.74
N THR A 56 5.34 -16.96 -1.36
CA THR A 56 5.20 -17.85 -2.52
C THR A 56 6.05 -17.36 -3.68
N TYR A 57 6.05 -16.05 -3.94
CA TYR A 57 6.87 -15.44 -4.99
C TYR A 57 8.37 -15.59 -4.72
N ALA A 58 8.80 -15.47 -3.46
CA ALA A 58 10.18 -15.71 -3.08
C ALA A 58 10.56 -17.20 -3.21
N ALA A 59 9.64 -18.13 -2.92
CA ALA A 59 9.84 -19.55 -3.13
C ALA A 59 9.95 -19.89 -4.62
N TRP A 60 9.06 -19.37 -5.46
CA TRP A 60 9.13 -19.51 -6.92
C TRP A 60 10.40 -18.91 -7.49
N ALA A 61 10.93 -17.82 -6.92
CA ALA A 61 12.18 -17.22 -7.36
C ALA A 61 13.39 -18.16 -7.25
N LYS A 62 13.37 -19.09 -6.29
CA LYS A 62 14.41 -20.13 -6.15
C LYS A 62 14.37 -21.17 -7.26
N VAL A 63 13.22 -21.35 -7.91
CA VAL A 63 12.98 -22.38 -8.94
C VAL A 63 13.07 -21.78 -10.34
N TYR A 64 12.39 -20.65 -10.57
CA TYR A 64 12.25 -20.04 -11.90
C TYR A 64 13.18 -18.83 -12.10
N GLY A 65 13.84 -18.36 -11.06
CA GLY A 65 14.76 -17.23 -11.11
C GLY A 65 14.10 -15.88 -10.82
N ASP A 66 14.81 -14.81 -11.18
CA ASP A 66 14.53 -13.46 -10.70
C ASP A 66 13.33 -12.76 -11.37
N ILE A 67 12.86 -13.30 -12.50
CA ILE A 67 11.70 -12.81 -13.25
C ILE A 67 10.79 -14.00 -13.50
N ILE A 68 9.56 -13.89 -13.02
CA ILE A 68 8.58 -14.96 -13.10
C ILE A 68 7.38 -14.45 -13.88
N HIS A 69 6.87 -15.25 -14.82
CA HIS A 69 5.61 -14.98 -15.49
C HIS A 69 4.53 -15.94 -14.99
N VAL A 70 3.37 -15.38 -14.66
CA VAL A 70 2.14 -16.13 -14.36
C VAL A 70 0.97 -15.51 -15.11
N SER A 71 0.03 -16.34 -15.57
CA SER A 71 -1.16 -15.88 -16.27
C SER A 71 -2.41 -16.02 -15.42
N THR A 72 -3.31 -15.04 -15.47
CA THR A 72 -4.64 -15.10 -14.84
C THR A 72 -5.71 -14.83 -15.87
N PHE A 73 -6.45 -15.86 -16.29
CA PHE A 73 -7.45 -15.75 -17.37
C PHE A 73 -6.91 -15.05 -18.64
N GLY A 74 -5.64 -15.31 -18.99
CA GLY A 74 -4.97 -14.71 -20.14
C GLY A 74 -4.35 -13.33 -19.90
N GLN A 75 -4.54 -12.72 -18.72
CA GLN A 75 -3.78 -11.54 -18.31
C GLN A 75 -2.37 -11.97 -17.89
N SER A 76 -1.35 -11.22 -18.32
CA SER A 76 0.06 -11.48 -18.02
C SER A 76 0.48 -10.77 -16.73
N ASN A 77 1.03 -11.51 -15.77
CA ASN A 77 1.59 -10.98 -14.55
C ASN A 77 3.08 -11.35 -14.47
N ILE A 78 3.92 -10.34 -14.27
CA ILE A 78 5.37 -10.45 -14.15
C ILE A 78 5.75 -10.16 -12.70
N ILE A 79 6.42 -11.09 -12.04
CA ILE A 79 6.87 -10.95 -10.66
C ILE A 79 8.39 -10.77 -10.68
N LEU A 80 8.87 -9.69 -10.08
CA LEU A 80 10.27 -9.32 -9.99
C LEU A 80 10.80 -9.59 -8.58
N ASN A 81 11.82 -10.42 -8.44
CA ASN A 81 12.36 -10.85 -7.14
C ASN A 81 13.79 -10.38 -6.86
N SER A 82 14.35 -9.54 -7.74
CA SER A 82 15.74 -9.11 -7.70
C SER A 82 15.89 -7.60 -7.75
N PRO A 83 16.72 -7.00 -6.88
CA PRO A 83 16.92 -5.56 -6.88
C PRO A 83 17.49 -5.05 -8.21
N VAL A 84 18.38 -5.82 -8.86
CA VAL A 84 18.98 -5.42 -10.14
C VAL A 84 17.90 -5.32 -11.22
N VAL A 85 17.06 -6.36 -11.33
CA VAL A 85 15.98 -6.41 -12.30
C VAL A 85 14.95 -5.30 -12.05
N ILE A 86 14.59 -5.08 -10.78
CA ILE A 86 13.63 -4.04 -10.41
C ILE A 86 14.16 -2.65 -10.77
N THR A 87 15.42 -2.33 -10.45
CA THR A 87 16.04 -1.08 -10.86
C THR A 87 16.08 -0.94 -12.38
N ASP A 88 16.44 -2.00 -13.11
CA ASP A 88 16.50 -1.94 -14.57
C ASP A 88 15.12 -1.67 -15.19
N LEU A 89 14.07 -2.36 -14.75
CA LEU A 89 12.74 -2.25 -15.35
C LEU A 89 11.96 -1.04 -14.82
N LEU A 90 11.90 -0.85 -13.50
CA LEU A 90 11.03 0.15 -12.87
C LEU A 90 11.68 1.53 -12.75
N GLU A 91 13.02 1.63 -12.75
CA GLU A 91 13.73 2.91 -12.70
C GLU A 91 14.33 3.28 -14.05
N LYS A 92 15.28 2.50 -14.58
CA LYS A 92 15.99 2.84 -15.82
C LYS A 92 15.03 2.83 -17.02
N ARG A 93 14.09 1.89 -17.05
CA ARG A 93 13.03 1.80 -18.06
C ARG A 93 11.69 2.37 -17.58
N ALA A 94 11.69 3.28 -16.60
CA ALA A 94 10.47 3.86 -16.02
C ALA A 94 9.47 4.40 -17.07
N ALA A 95 9.94 4.89 -18.22
CA ALA A 95 9.07 5.36 -19.30
C ALA A 95 8.14 4.28 -19.87
N ALA A 96 8.50 3.00 -19.81
CA ALA A 96 7.66 1.88 -20.25
C ALA A 96 6.90 1.20 -19.09
N TYR A 97 7.39 1.31 -17.85
CA TYR A 97 6.89 0.54 -16.71
C TYR A 97 6.17 1.36 -15.64
N SER A 98 6.01 2.68 -15.78
CA SER A 98 5.45 3.52 -14.69
C SER A 98 3.93 3.66 -14.69
N ASP A 99 3.19 2.91 -15.50
CA ASP A 99 1.71 2.98 -15.48
C ASP A 99 1.11 2.12 -14.36
N ARG A 100 -0.21 2.23 -14.17
CA ARG A 100 -0.98 1.43 -13.21
C ARG A 100 -1.91 0.46 -13.92
N PRO A 101 -2.03 -0.78 -13.42
CA PRO A 101 -3.07 -1.69 -13.89
C PRO A 101 -4.45 -1.18 -13.44
N ILE A 102 -5.47 -1.45 -14.26
CA ILE A 102 -6.85 -1.14 -13.89
C ILE A 102 -7.36 -2.32 -13.06
N ILE A 103 -7.39 -2.13 -11.74
CA ILE A 103 -8.03 -3.06 -10.81
C ILE A 103 -9.52 -2.76 -10.85
N GLN A 104 -10.34 -3.73 -11.28
CA GLN A 104 -11.75 -3.50 -11.54
C GLN A 104 -12.52 -3.30 -10.23
N MET A 105 -12.25 -4.13 -9.23
CA MET A 105 -12.90 -4.03 -7.93
C MET A 105 -12.51 -2.74 -7.21
N ALA A 106 -11.22 -2.58 -6.89
CA ALA A 106 -10.72 -1.40 -6.17
C ALA A 106 -10.87 -0.11 -6.99
N GLY A 107 -10.41 -0.11 -8.24
CA GLY A 107 -10.33 1.10 -9.06
C GLY A 107 -11.68 1.56 -9.59
N GLU A 108 -12.32 0.75 -10.42
CA GLU A 108 -13.52 1.15 -11.18
C GLU A 108 -14.80 1.11 -10.35
N LEU A 109 -15.02 0.03 -9.61
CA LEU A 109 -16.25 -0.18 -8.86
C LEU A 109 -16.24 0.58 -7.53
N ALA A 110 -15.22 0.33 -6.67
CA ALA A 110 -15.07 0.98 -5.37
C ALA A 110 -14.51 2.42 -5.45
N GLY A 111 -13.97 2.84 -6.60
CA GLY A 111 -13.63 4.24 -6.85
C GLY A 111 -12.26 4.67 -6.35
N TYR A 112 -11.35 3.77 -5.97
CA TYR A 112 -10.00 4.13 -5.53
C TYR A 112 -9.11 4.68 -6.67
N SER A 113 -9.52 4.55 -7.94
CA SER A 113 -8.76 5.09 -9.09
C SER A 113 -8.66 6.62 -9.10
N GLN A 114 -9.51 7.31 -8.32
CA GLN A 114 -9.46 8.76 -8.14
C GLN A 114 -8.20 9.22 -7.39
N PHE A 115 -7.63 8.37 -6.53
CA PHE A 115 -6.40 8.66 -5.80
C PHE A 115 -5.18 8.64 -6.72
N VAL A 116 -4.26 9.58 -6.53
CA VAL A 116 -3.05 9.72 -7.36
C VAL A 116 -2.25 8.43 -7.44
N MET A 117 -2.23 7.66 -6.36
CA MET A 117 -1.51 6.40 -6.23
C MET A 117 -1.95 5.32 -7.24
N LEU A 118 -3.25 5.18 -7.49
CA LEU A 118 -3.83 4.22 -8.45
C LEU A 118 -4.08 4.84 -9.83
N SER A 119 -4.06 6.17 -9.93
CA SER A 119 -4.30 6.85 -11.21
C SER A 119 -3.30 6.40 -12.29
N PRO A 120 -3.80 6.05 -13.51
CA PRO A 120 -2.94 5.79 -14.65
C PRO A 120 -2.03 6.97 -14.98
N SER A 121 -0.94 6.70 -15.68
CA SER A 121 -0.04 7.72 -16.18
C SER A 121 -0.80 8.69 -17.09
N GLY A 122 -0.83 9.97 -16.70
CA GLY A 122 -1.60 10.98 -17.42
C GLY A 122 -1.57 12.33 -16.73
N LYS A 123 -2.44 13.25 -17.19
CA LYS A 123 -2.55 14.61 -16.64
C LYS A 123 -2.84 14.60 -15.14
N ARG A 124 -3.86 13.85 -14.70
CA ARG A 124 -4.25 13.73 -13.27
C ARG A 124 -3.09 13.27 -12.40
N HIS A 125 -2.42 12.18 -12.77
CA HIS A 125 -1.27 11.67 -12.03
C HIS A 125 -0.14 12.70 -11.94
N ARG A 126 0.25 13.33 -13.06
CA ARG A 126 1.35 14.31 -13.09
C ARG A 126 1.05 15.52 -12.21
N GLU A 127 -0.16 16.08 -12.32
CA GLU A 127 -0.57 17.25 -11.54
C GLU A 127 -0.68 16.91 -10.06
N GLY A 128 -1.41 15.85 -9.71
CA GLY A 128 -1.56 15.42 -8.33
C GLY A 128 -0.22 15.09 -7.67
N ARG A 129 0.65 14.35 -8.37
CA ARG A 129 2.00 14.04 -7.89
C ARG A 129 2.85 15.29 -7.68
N SER A 130 2.76 16.28 -8.56
CA SER A 130 3.47 17.56 -8.41
C SER A 130 3.04 18.29 -7.13
N LEU A 131 1.73 18.33 -6.84
CA LEU A 131 1.20 18.94 -5.61
C LEU A 131 1.72 18.21 -4.36
N LEU A 132 1.66 16.88 -4.35
CA LEU A 132 2.11 16.05 -3.24
C LEU A 132 3.62 16.22 -2.96
N LEU A 133 4.44 16.22 -4.01
CA LEU A 133 5.89 16.41 -3.87
C LEU A 133 6.26 17.81 -3.35
N ARG A 134 5.46 18.84 -3.68
CA ARG A 134 5.66 20.19 -3.11
C ARG A 134 5.32 20.25 -1.63
N ALA A 135 4.31 19.50 -1.20
CA ALA A 135 3.88 19.45 0.20
C ALA A 135 4.77 18.56 1.09
N MET A 136 5.43 17.54 0.52
CA MET A 136 6.16 16.51 1.28
C MET A 136 7.66 16.40 0.92
N ASN A 137 8.23 17.44 0.29
CA ASN A 137 9.67 17.50 0.09
C ASN A 137 10.41 17.59 1.44
N SER A 138 11.73 17.40 1.40
CA SER A 138 12.58 17.42 2.60
C SER A 138 12.45 18.70 3.42
N GLN A 139 12.38 19.87 2.77
CA GLN A 139 12.21 21.15 3.46
C GLN A 139 10.87 21.25 4.19
N LYS A 140 9.78 20.79 3.57
CA LYS A 140 8.46 20.76 4.21
C LYS A 140 8.37 19.72 5.31
N ALA A 141 8.99 18.55 5.14
CA ALA A 141 9.05 17.53 6.19
C ALA A 141 9.69 18.07 7.48
N LEU A 142 10.80 18.82 7.36
CA LEU A 142 11.42 19.51 8.50
C LEU A 142 10.47 20.50 9.19
N SER A 143 9.65 21.23 8.42
CA SER A 143 8.68 22.16 9.00
C SER A 143 7.59 21.48 9.83
N TYR A 144 7.40 20.16 9.68
CA TYR A 144 6.43 19.38 10.45
C TYR A 144 7.02 18.77 11.74
N HIS A 145 8.29 18.99 12.07
CA HIS A 145 8.92 18.38 13.26
C HIS A 145 8.18 18.70 14.56
N HIS A 146 7.73 19.94 14.72
CA HIS A 146 6.91 20.34 15.87
C HIS A 146 5.61 19.53 16.00
N ILE A 147 5.02 19.09 14.88
CA ILE A 147 3.82 18.22 14.87
C ILE A 147 4.20 16.83 15.37
N TYR A 148 5.30 16.27 14.86
CA TYR A 148 5.76 14.94 15.28
C TYR A 148 6.08 14.92 16.78
N GLU A 149 6.85 15.90 17.26
CA GLU A 149 7.25 16.03 18.67
C GLU A 149 6.03 16.17 19.59
N SER A 150 5.11 17.07 19.24
CA SER A 150 3.85 17.28 19.98
C SER A 150 3.03 15.98 20.06
N LYS A 151 2.84 15.27 18.94
CA LYS A 151 2.04 14.05 18.94
C LYS A 151 2.72 12.87 19.63
N ILE A 152 4.04 12.78 19.55
CA ILE A 152 4.82 11.77 20.29
C ILE A 152 4.74 12.04 21.80
N ALA A 153 4.82 13.31 22.24
CA ALA A 153 4.68 13.69 23.64
C ALA A 153 3.30 13.32 24.22
N LEU A 154 2.24 13.38 23.41
CA LEU A 154 0.90 12.90 23.80
C LEU A 154 0.74 11.37 23.73
N PHE A 155 1.49 10.70 22.84
CA PHE A 155 1.46 9.25 22.65
C PHE A 155 2.15 8.49 23.79
N LEU A 156 3.30 8.98 24.28
CA LEU A 156 4.10 8.25 25.27
C LEU A 156 3.38 7.99 26.61
N PRO A 157 2.65 8.95 27.21
CA PRO A 157 1.88 8.67 28.42
C PRO A 157 0.80 7.61 28.18
N ARG A 158 0.08 7.68 27.05
CA ARG A 158 -0.95 6.70 26.67
C ARG A 158 -0.35 5.31 26.53
N LEU A 159 0.83 5.22 25.91
CA LEU A 159 1.59 3.97 25.78
C LEU A 159 1.99 3.38 27.14
N LEU A 160 2.40 4.22 28.10
CA LEU A 160 2.80 3.76 29.44
C LEU A 160 1.61 3.40 30.33
N GLU A 161 0.46 4.05 30.15
CA GLU A 161 -0.74 3.83 30.94
C GLU A 161 -1.46 2.53 30.54
N THR A 162 -1.58 2.25 29.23
CA THR A 162 -2.22 1.04 28.70
C THR A 162 -1.36 0.37 27.63
N PRO A 163 -0.19 -0.18 28.01
CA PRO A 163 0.78 -0.75 27.07
C PRO A 163 0.24 -1.93 26.26
N GLU A 164 -0.73 -2.67 26.79
CA GLU A 164 -1.45 -3.74 26.08
C GLU A 164 -2.16 -3.24 24.81
N ASN A 165 -2.49 -1.94 24.77
CA ASN A 165 -3.16 -1.29 23.64
C ASN A 165 -2.18 -0.55 22.71
N PHE A 166 -0.87 -0.85 22.75
CA PHE A 166 0.15 -0.16 21.94
C PHE A 166 -0.20 -0.02 20.46
N ARG A 167 -0.87 -1.01 19.87
CA ARG A 167 -1.31 -0.97 18.46
C ARG A 167 -2.31 0.15 18.21
N LEU A 168 -3.28 0.30 19.11
CA LEU A 168 -4.28 1.37 19.07
C LEU A 168 -3.59 2.73 19.22
N HIS A 169 -2.64 2.85 20.15
CA HIS A 169 -1.85 4.06 20.37
C HIS A 169 -1.05 4.46 19.13
N ILE A 170 -0.41 3.49 18.45
CA ILE A 170 0.33 3.73 17.21
C ILE A 170 -0.60 4.19 16.10
N ARG A 171 -1.77 3.56 15.94
CA ARG A 171 -2.76 3.98 14.92
C ARG A 171 -3.22 5.41 15.14
N TRP A 172 -3.55 5.75 16.39
CA TRP A 172 -3.91 7.12 16.75
C TRP A 172 -2.78 8.11 16.47
N LEU A 173 -1.54 7.78 16.83
CA LEU A 173 -0.38 8.66 16.59
C LEU A 173 -0.22 8.98 15.11
N ILE A 174 -0.20 7.93 14.26
CA ILE A 174 -0.02 8.10 12.82
C ILE A 174 -1.18 8.86 12.21
N ALA A 175 -2.43 8.51 12.55
CA ALA A 175 -3.61 9.23 12.07
C ALA A 175 -3.57 10.70 12.48
N SER A 176 -3.23 11.00 13.74
CA SER A 176 -3.13 12.37 14.27
C SER A 176 -2.11 13.22 13.51
N ILE A 177 -0.94 12.67 13.22
CA ILE A 177 0.10 13.36 12.43
C ILE A 177 -0.40 13.61 11.01
N VAL A 178 -0.92 12.58 10.34
CA VAL A 178 -1.38 12.68 8.95
C VAL A 178 -2.52 13.68 8.83
N PHE A 179 -3.53 13.63 9.70
CA PHE A 179 -4.66 14.57 9.68
C PHE A 179 -4.26 16.01 10.00
N GLN A 180 -3.30 16.21 10.91
CA GLN A 180 -2.79 17.55 11.19
C GLN A 180 -2.01 18.13 10.01
N ILE A 181 -1.17 17.34 9.33
CA ILE A 181 -0.44 17.79 8.14
C ILE A 181 -1.39 18.03 6.95
N SER A 182 -2.28 17.09 6.69
CA SER A 182 -3.16 17.12 5.51
C SER A 182 -4.27 18.16 5.62
N HIS A 183 -4.95 18.21 6.76
CA HIS A 183 -6.19 18.98 6.94
C HIS A 183 -6.13 19.93 8.13
N GLY A 184 -5.02 20.01 8.87
CA GLY A 184 -4.98 20.82 10.09
C GLY A 184 -5.96 20.29 11.14
N TYR A 185 -6.36 19.03 11.01
CA TYR A 185 -7.38 18.41 11.85
C TYR A 185 -6.70 17.78 13.07
N GLN A 186 -7.26 18.03 14.25
CA GLN A 186 -6.74 17.54 15.52
C GLN A 186 -7.56 16.34 16.00
N VAL A 187 -7.07 15.15 15.72
CA VAL A 187 -7.62 13.91 16.29
C VAL A 187 -7.38 13.90 17.80
N LYS A 188 -8.44 13.72 18.58
CA LYS A 188 -8.38 13.76 20.06
C LYS A 188 -8.39 12.35 20.66
N GLU A 189 -9.41 11.58 20.30
CA GLU A 189 -9.72 10.28 20.89
C GLU A 189 -9.55 9.14 19.88
N TYR A 190 -9.62 7.90 20.37
CA TYR A 190 -9.53 6.69 19.54
C TYR A 190 -10.79 6.43 18.70
N ASP A 191 -11.94 6.94 19.14
CA ASP A 191 -13.23 6.81 18.48
C ASP A 191 -13.56 7.98 17.54
N ASP A 192 -12.57 8.83 17.26
CA ASP A 192 -12.69 9.92 16.30
C ASP A 192 -13.18 9.42 14.94
N HIS A 193 -14.25 10.04 14.44
CA HIS A 193 -14.92 9.63 13.21
C HIS A 193 -13.97 9.59 12.01
N LEU A 194 -13.08 10.58 11.85
CA LEU A 194 -12.16 10.62 10.72
C LEU A 194 -11.05 9.56 10.86
N LEU A 195 -10.63 9.25 12.08
CA LEU A 195 -9.72 8.13 12.34
C LEU A 195 -10.37 6.80 11.95
N GLN A 196 -11.58 6.52 12.46
CA GLN A 196 -12.30 5.27 12.16
C GLN A 196 -12.57 5.13 10.66
N LEU A 197 -12.95 6.22 10.01
CA LEU A 197 -13.17 6.25 8.56
C LEU A 197 -11.88 5.93 7.79
N ALA A 198 -10.74 6.49 8.21
CA ALA A 198 -9.45 6.17 7.60
C ALA A 198 -9.04 4.71 7.81
N GLU A 199 -9.30 4.14 8.99
CA GLU A 199 -9.08 2.71 9.25
C GLU A 199 -9.96 1.83 8.36
N GLN A 200 -11.24 2.17 8.25
CA GLN A 200 -12.20 1.46 7.41
C GLN A 200 -11.75 1.48 5.93
N VAL A 201 -11.43 2.65 5.39
CA VAL A 201 -10.95 2.79 4.00
C VAL A 201 -9.67 1.97 3.76
N ASN A 202 -8.74 1.94 4.71
CA ASN A 202 -7.52 1.12 4.59
C ASN A 202 -7.84 -0.38 4.60
N HIS A 203 -8.77 -0.82 5.44
CA HIS A 203 -9.19 -2.22 5.52
C HIS A 203 -9.88 -2.66 4.21
N GLU A 204 -10.89 -1.91 3.77
CA GLU A 204 -11.63 -2.16 2.52
C GLU A 204 -10.69 -2.14 1.32
N PHE A 205 -9.73 -1.22 1.28
CA PHE A 205 -8.71 -1.17 0.23
C PHE A 205 -7.81 -2.41 0.22
N SER A 206 -7.35 -2.87 1.39
CA SER A 206 -6.51 -4.06 1.53
C SER A 206 -7.22 -5.30 1.00
N GLU A 207 -8.52 -5.44 1.28
CA GLU A 207 -9.37 -6.52 0.75
C GLU A 207 -9.58 -6.37 -0.77
N ALA A 208 -9.94 -5.17 -1.25
CA ALA A 208 -10.19 -4.91 -2.66
C ALA A 208 -8.97 -5.15 -3.58
N MET A 209 -7.76 -5.07 -3.01
CA MET A 209 -6.49 -5.27 -3.72
C MET A 209 -5.89 -6.67 -3.53
N ALA A 210 -6.52 -7.52 -2.71
CA ALA A 210 -6.02 -8.85 -2.43
C ALA A 210 -6.08 -9.74 -3.69
N PRO A 211 -4.96 -10.35 -4.12
CA PRO A 211 -4.93 -11.18 -5.32
C PRO A 211 -5.91 -12.36 -5.26
N GLY A 212 -6.71 -12.51 -6.31
CA GLY A 212 -7.58 -13.68 -6.48
C GLY A 212 -8.86 -13.70 -5.63
N VAL A 213 -9.16 -12.62 -4.89
CA VAL A 213 -10.41 -12.50 -4.12
C VAL A 213 -11.60 -12.22 -5.04
N PHE A 214 -11.46 -11.27 -5.96
CA PHE A 214 -12.55 -10.84 -6.84
C PHE A 214 -12.33 -11.29 -8.29
N LEU A 215 -13.22 -12.14 -8.80
CA LEU A 215 -13.15 -12.62 -10.19
C LEU A 215 -13.28 -11.49 -11.22
N VAL A 216 -13.91 -10.37 -10.87
CA VAL A 216 -14.07 -9.22 -11.77
C VAL A 216 -12.72 -8.61 -12.16
N ASP A 217 -11.67 -8.73 -11.34
CA ASP A 217 -10.34 -8.24 -11.68
C ASP A 217 -9.69 -9.06 -12.80
N ALA A 218 -9.93 -10.38 -12.81
CA ALA A 218 -9.44 -11.26 -13.84
C ALA A 218 -10.35 -11.28 -15.08
N ILE A 219 -11.66 -11.12 -14.90
CA ILE A 219 -12.68 -11.09 -15.96
C ILE A 219 -13.46 -9.76 -15.88
N PRO A 220 -12.93 -8.67 -16.48
CA PRO A 220 -13.54 -7.35 -16.40
C PRO A 220 -14.99 -7.27 -16.91
N LEU A 221 -15.41 -8.19 -17.78
CA LEU A 221 -16.79 -8.27 -18.27
C LEU A 221 -17.81 -8.54 -17.16
N LEU A 222 -17.40 -9.14 -16.03
CA LEU A 222 -18.28 -9.37 -14.89
C LEU A 222 -18.84 -8.06 -14.31
N ARG A 223 -18.17 -6.92 -14.53
CA ARG A 223 -18.70 -5.60 -14.13
C ARG A 223 -20.03 -5.25 -14.81
N LEU A 224 -20.37 -5.89 -15.94
CA LEU A 224 -21.61 -5.65 -16.67
C LEU A 224 -22.78 -6.49 -16.16
N VAL A 225 -22.52 -7.53 -15.36
CA VAL A 225 -23.55 -8.44 -14.84
C VAL A 225 -24.50 -7.67 -13.91
N PRO A 226 -25.84 -7.72 -14.09
CA PRO A 226 -26.77 -6.99 -13.22
C PRO A 226 -26.60 -7.34 -11.74
N SER A 227 -26.79 -6.37 -10.84
CA SER A 227 -26.57 -6.57 -9.39
C SER A 227 -27.50 -7.61 -8.75
N TRP A 228 -28.64 -7.94 -9.37
CA TRP A 228 -29.57 -8.97 -8.90
C TRP A 228 -29.11 -10.40 -9.27
N PHE A 229 -28.14 -10.55 -10.18
CA PHE A 229 -27.73 -11.86 -10.67
C PHE A 229 -26.99 -12.66 -9.57
N PRO A 230 -27.24 -13.98 -9.42
CA PRO A 230 -26.53 -14.80 -8.44
C PRO A 230 -25.01 -14.72 -8.60
N GLY A 231 -24.29 -14.43 -7.51
CA GLY A 231 -22.84 -14.23 -7.52
C GLY A 231 -22.38 -12.79 -7.81
N ALA A 232 -23.29 -11.85 -8.11
CA ALA A 232 -22.97 -10.43 -8.27
C ALA A 232 -22.87 -9.64 -6.95
N GLY A 233 -22.75 -10.32 -5.80
CA GLY A 233 -22.69 -9.70 -4.47
C GLY A 233 -21.54 -8.69 -4.31
N PHE A 234 -20.42 -8.91 -5.02
CA PHE A 234 -19.30 -7.97 -5.07
C PHE A 234 -19.71 -6.56 -5.53
N LYS A 235 -20.79 -6.40 -6.30
CA LYS A 235 -21.28 -5.09 -6.73
C LYS A 235 -21.89 -4.29 -5.58
N LYS A 236 -22.58 -4.96 -4.66
CA LYS A 236 -23.13 -4.33 -3.46
C LYS A 236 -21.98 -3.88 -2.55
N GLN A 237 -21.04 -4.77 -2.30
CA GLN A 237 -19.83 -4.48 -1.53
C GLN A 237 -19.05 -3.30 -2.14
N ALA A 238 -18.83 -3.30 -3.45
CA ALA A 238 -18.15 -2.19 -4.13
C ALA A 238 -18.91 -0.86 -4.04
N MET A 239 -20.25 -0.89 -4.03
CA MET A 239 -21.08 0.30 -3.87
C MET A 239 -20.94 0.87 -2.46
N GLU A 240 -20.93 0.02 -1.44
CA GLU A 240 -20.70 0.40 -0.04
C GLU A 240 -19.32 1.05 0.11
N TRP A 241 -18.26 0.37 -0.35
CA TRP A 241 -16.90 0.91 -0.31
C TRP A 241 -16.74 2.21 -1.10
N ARG A 242 -17.44 2.36 -2.23
CA ARG A 242 -17.44 3.62 -2.98
C ARG A 242 -18.03 4.78 -2.18
N GLN A 243 -19.04 4.53 -1.34
CA GLN A 243 -19.56 5.56 -0.44
C GLN A 243 -18.52 5.89 0.62
N THR A 244 -17.89 4.89 1.26
CA THR A 244 -16.83 5.11 2.25
C THR A 244 -15.70 5.97 1.69
N VAL A 245 -15.20 5.63 0.49
CA VAL A 245 -14.16 6.41 -0.20
C VAL A 245 -14.61 7.85 -0.50
N LYS A 246 -15.85 8.02 -0.94
CA LYS A 246 -16.42 9.35 -1.23
C LYS A 246 -16.49 10.21 0.02
N ILE A 247 -16.94 9.65 1.14
CA ILE A 247 -17.02 10.32 2.44
C ILE A 247 -15.61 10.73 2.89
N MET A 248 -14.65 9.80 2.85
CA MET A 248 -13.25 10.06 3.23
C MET A 248 -12.59 11.17 2.42
N ASN A 249 -12.94 11.32 1.14
CA ASN A 249 -12.42 12.40 0.30
C ASN A 249 -13.14 13.73 0.49
N THR A 250 -14.37 13.71 1.01
CA THR A 250 -15.20 14.91 1.08
C THR A 250 -15.11 15.54 2.46
N GLU A 251 -15.35 14.78 3.53
CA GLU A 251 -15.51 15.35 4.87
C GLU A 251 -14.26 16.06 5.41
N PRO A 252 -13.05 15.50 5.35
CA PRO A 252 -11.85 16.22 5.80
C PRO A 252 -11.59 17.50 5.02
N TYR A 253 -11.89 17.51 3.72
CA TYR A 253 -11.71 18.70 2.89
C TYR A 253 -12.75 19.78 3.18
N GLU A 254 -14.01 19.40 3.34
CA GLU A 254 -15.08 20.33 3.72
C GLU A 254 -14.89 20.86 5.14
N TYR A 255 -14.33 20.07 6.07
CA TYR A 255 -13.88 20.56 7.37
C TYR A 255 -12.92 21.76 7.21
N VAL A 256 -11.89 21.61 6.37
CA VAL A 256 -10.92 22.70 6.14
C VAL A 256 -11.59 23.92 5.52
N ARG A 257 -12.49 23.74 4.55
CA ARG A 257 -13.24 24.86 3.95
C ARG A 257 -14.05 25.62 4.99
N ASN A 258 -14.73 24.89 5.88
CA ASN A 258 -15.55 25.48 6.93
C ASN A 258 -14.70 26.26 7.94
N GLU A 259 -13.54 25.73 8.34
CA GLU A 259 -12.62 26.42 9.24
C GLU A 259 -11.97 27.65 8.58
N LEU A 260 -11.69 27.60 7.26
CA LEU A 260 -11.20 28.76 6.51
C LEU A 260 -12.27 29.86 6.46
N ALA A 261 -13.53 29.50 6.22
CA ALA A 261 -14.64 30.46 6.21
C ALA A 261 -14.86 31.14 7.57
N LYS A 262 -14.54 30.46 8.67
CA LYS A 262 -14.59 31.02 10.03
C LYS A 262 -13.34 31.81 10.42
N GLY A 263 -12.26 31.72 9.65
CA GLY A 263 -10.96 32.29 10.01
C GLY A 263 -10.22 31.53 11.12
N THR A 264 -10.58 30.27 11.38
CA THR A 264 -10.03 29.41 12.44
C THR A 264 -9.17 28.26 11.91
N ALA A 265 -9.00 28.14 10.59
CA ALA A 265 -8.24 27.06 9.98
C ALA A 265 -6.78 27.02 10.44
N ILE A 266 -6.35 25.84 10.88
CA ILE A 266 -4.94 25.54 11.13
C ILE A 266 -4.24 25.37 9.77
N PRO A 267 -3.06 26.00 9.56
CA PRO A 267 -2.29 25.82 8.33
C PRO A 267 -2.01 24.34 8.03
N SER A 268 -2.38 23.91 6.83
CA SER A 268 -2.29 22.53 6.38
C SER A 268 -2.10 22.44 4.87
N PHE A 269 -1.89 21.24 4.36
CA PHE A 269 -1.80 21.03 2.92
C PHE A 269 -3.10 21.44 2.21
N ALA A 270 -4.26 20.97 2.69
CA ALA A 270 -5.55 21.31 2.13
C ALA A 270 -5.85 22.81 2.22
N SER A 271 -5.54 23.46 3.36
CA SER A 271 -5.80 24.90 3.50
C SER A 271 -4.99 25.71 2.49
N ALA A 272 -3.70 25.38 2.33
CA ALA A 272 -2.82 26.03 1.36
C ALA A 272 -3.31 25.84 -0.09
N LEU A 273 -3.88 24.68 -0.44
CA LEU A 273 -4.45 24.43 -1.77
C LEU A 273 -5.68 25.31 -2.04
N ILE A 274 -6.56 25.44 -1.04
CA ILE A 274 -7.81 26.22 -1.11
C ILE A 274 -7.49 27.71 -1.20
N GLU A 275 -6.61 28.22 -0.34
CA GLU A 275 -6.23 29.64 -0.29
C GLU A 275 -5.55 30.12 -1.58
N GLN A 276 -4.73 29.28 -2.20
CA GLN A 276 -4.01 29.63 -3.44
C GLN A 276 -4.93 29.77 -4.66
N ASN A 277 -6.16 29.26 -4.62
CA ASN A 277 -7.05 29.27 -5.78
C ASN A 277 -8.53 29.47 -5.36
N THR A 278 -8.99 30.72 -5.36
CA THR A 278 -10.37 31.07 -4.99
C THR A 278 -11.41 30.77 -6.09
N ASN A 279 -11.00 30.71 -7.36
CA ASN A 279 -11.85 30.39 -8.51
C ASN A 279 -11.41 29.07 -9.17
N ILE A 280 -11.67 27.95 -8.51
CA ILE A 280 -11.32 26.60 -9.00
C ILE A 280 -12.43 25.96 -9.83
N THR A 281 -12.05 25.19 -10.86
CA THR A 281 -13.00 24.33 -11.57
C THR A 281 -13.33 23.11 -10.71
N LYS A 282 -14.48 22.47 -10.95
CA LYS A 282 -14.91 21.26 -10.23
C LYS A 282 -13.88 20.12 -10.33
N GLU A 283 -13.24 19.97 -11.49
CA GLU A 283 -12.22 18.93 -11.72
C GLU A 283 -10.95 19.20 -10.92
N ARG A 284 -10.58 20.48 -10.74
CA ARG A 284 -9.42 20.87 -9.95
C ARG A 284 -9.69 20.71 -8.46
N GLU A 285 -10.89 21.06 -8.02
CA GLU A 285 -11.35 20.84 -6.65
C GLU A 285 -11.37 19.34 -6.30
N ASP A 286 -11.89 18.49 -7.19
CA ASP A 286 -11.84 17.04 -7.04
C ASP A 286 -10.40 16.51 -6.89
N LEU A 287 -9.47 17.04 -7.69
CA LEU A 287 -8.06 16.71 -7.55
C LEU A 287 -7.52 17.14 -6.19
N TYR A 288 -7.86 18.34 -5.70
CA TYR A 288 -7.41 18.87 -4.40
C TYR A 288 -7.92 18.02 -3.22
N ARG A 289 -9.19 17.60 -3.26
CA ARG A 289 -9.74 16.62 -2.32
C ARG A 289 -8.92 15.33 -2.33
N CYS A 290 -8.74 14.75 -3.51
CA CYS A 290 -8.06 13.46 -3.65
C CYS A 290 -6.58 13.48 -3.25
N VAL A 291 -5.84 14.58 -3.47
CA VAL A 291 -4.45 14.70 -3.01
C VAL A 291 -4.35 14.93 -1.51
N SER A 292 -5.33 15.61 -0.92
CA SER A 292 -5.34 15.93 0.51
C SER A 292 -5.62 14.72 1.38
N SER A 293 -6.33 13.70 0.88
CA SER A 293 -6.59 12.44 1.59
C SER A 293 -5.35 11.54 1.79
N ILE A 294 -4.16 11.94 1.33
CA ILE A 294 -2.83 11.29 1.51
C ILE A 294 -2.92 9.76 1.69
N PHE A 295 -2.92 9.01 0.58
CA PHE A 295 -2.99 7.54 0.60
C PHE A 295 -1.81 6.93 -0.17
N TYR A 296 -0.98 6.11 0.49
CA TYR A 296 0.19 5.47 -0.14
C TYR A 296 0.39 4.03 0.29
N THR A 297 0.61 3.16 -0.68
CA THR A 297 1.05 1.79 -0.51
C THR A 297 1.92 1.36 -1.70
N GLY A 298 2.74 0.32 -1.53
CA GLY A 298 3.43 -0.31 -2.65
C GLY A 298 2.42 -1.00 -3.57
N LEU A 299 2.44 -0.67 -4.87
CA LEU A 299 1.44 -1.13 -5.83
C LEU A 299 2.07 -1.71 -7.10
N PRO A 300 1.35 -2.62 -7.79
CA PRO A 300 1.79 -3.12 -9.08
C PRO A 300 1.89 -2.02 -10.14
N HIS A 301 2.81 -2.24 -11.05
CA HIS A 301 3.04 -1.41 -12.23
C HIS A 301 2.38 -2.05 -13.46
N LYS A 302 2.12 -1.29 -14.51
CA LYS A 302 1.67 -1.82 -15.80
C LYS A 302 2.65 -1.44 -16.89
N VAL A 303 3.00 -2.42 -17.70
CA VAL A 303 3.85 -2.25 -18.89
C VAL A 303 3.03 -1.55 -19.98
N MET A 304 3.51 -0.41 -20.47
CA MET A 304 2.80 0.37 -21.51
C MET A 304 3.17 -0.08 -22.93
N GLN A 305 4.38 -0.57 -23.12
CA GLN A 305 4.91 -0.95 -24.42
C GLN A 305 5.64 -2.29 -24.30
N GLU A 306 5.52 -3.13 -25.31
CA GLU A 306 6.20 -4.42 -25.32
C GLU A 306 7.71 -4.20 -25.26
N ASP A 307 8.38 -5.03 -24.47
CA ASP A 307 9.80 -4.89 -24.17
C ASP A 307 10.49 -6.25 -24.19
N GLU A 308 11.81 -6.24 -24.40
CA GLU A 308 12.66 -7.41 -24.28
C GLU A 308 13.68 -7.18 -23.16
N TYR A 309 13.75 -8.12 -22.22
CA TYR A 309 14.71 -8.06 -21.13
C TYR A 309 15.31 -9.44 -20.86
N LYS A 310 16.64 -9.52 -20.97
CA LYS A 310 17.42 -10.76 -20.80
C LYS A 310 16.92 -11.93 -21.67
N GLY A 311 16.56 -11.64 -22.93
CA GLY A 311 16.06 -12.63 -23.88
C GLY A 311 14.60 -13.04 -23.67
N TYR A 312 13.91 -12.46 -22.69
CA TYR A 312 12.48 -12.68 -22.47
C TYR A 312 11.65 -11.51 -23.00
N ARG A 313 10.55 -11.86 -23.65
CA ARG A 313 9.51 -10.91 -24.03
C ARG A 313 8.65 -10.56 -22.82
N ILE A 314 8.48 -9.26 -22.58
CA ILE A 314 7.56 -8.69 -21.60
C ILE A 314 6.41 -8.02 -22.36
N PRO A 315 5.21 -8.63 -22.42
CA PRO A 315 4.10 -8.10 -23.20
C PRO A 315 3.61 -6.75 -22.69
N ALA A 316 3.21 -5.87 -23.61
CA ALA A 316 2.44 -4.67 -23.27
C ALA A 316 1.15 -5.05 -22.52
N GLY A 317 0.76 -4.24 -21.55
CA GLY A 317 -0.40 -4.47 -20.69
C GLY A 317 -0.14 -5.44 -19.53
N SER A 318 1.05 -6.05 -19.43
CA SER A 318 1.38 -6.92 -18.29
C SER A 318 1.37 -6.15 -16.96
N THR A 319 0.86 -6.78 -15.92
CA THR A 319 0.96 -6.29 -14.54
C THR A 319 2.31 -6.71 -13.97
N VAL A 320 3.05 -5.79 -13.35
CA VAL A 320 4.39 -6.03 -12.81
C VAL A 320 4.39 -5.85 -11.30
N TRP A 321 4.77 -6.91 -10.59
CA TRP A 321 4.81 -6.98 -9.14
C TRP A 321 6.26 -6.96 -8.67
N ALA A 322 6.66 -5.94 -7.93
CA ALA A 322 7.95 -5.90 -7.26
C ALA A 322 7.85 -6.63 -5.92
N ASN A 323 8.52 -7.77 -5.77
CA ASN A 323 8.58 -8.49 -4.51
C ASN A 323 9.63 -7.86 -3.60
N ILE A 324 9.23 -6.80 -2.89
CA ILE A 324 10.09 -6.06 -1.96
C ILE A 324 10.66 -6.98 -0.87
N TRP A 325 9.87 -7.93 -0.36
CA TRP A 325 10.32 -8.91 0.63
C TRP A 325 11.54 -9.72 0.16
N SER A 326 11.54 -10.19 -1.09
CA SER A 326 12.69 -10.90 -1.67
C SER A 326 13.95 -10.01 -1.73
N ILE A 327 13.77 -8.71 -2.00
CA ILE A 327 14.89 -7.74 -1.98
C ILE A 327 15.43 -7.59 -0.57
N SER A 328 14.53 -7.42 0.41
CA SER A 328 14.88 -7.29 1.82
C SER A 328 15.69 -8.49 2.28
N LEU A 329 15.24 -9.72 2.04
CA LEU A 329 15.99 -10.92 2.46
C LEU A 329 17.34 -11.09 1.77
N ARG A 330 17.47 -10.74 0.48
CA ARG A 330 18.72 -10.86 -0.27
C ARG A 330 19.78 -9.83 0.15
N GLN A 331 19.34 -8.67 0.61
CA GLN A 331 20.23 -7.62 1.10
C GLN A 331 20.52 -7.79 2.60
N TRP A 332 19.55 -8.35 3.33
CA TRP A 332 19.62 -8.65 4.75
C TRP A 332 19.78 -10.16 4.95
N VAL A 333 20.85 -10.74 4.37
CA VAL A 333 21.25 -12.11 4.69
C VAL A 333 21.76 -12.10 6.13
N CYS A 334 21.01 -12.77 7.03
CA CYS A 334 21.29 -12.99 8.45
C CYS A 334 20.78 -11.90 9.42
N CYS A 335 19.53 -12.05 9.90
CA CYS A 335 19.10 -11.42 11.15
C CYS A 335 18.20 -12.36 11.96
N THR A 336 18.80 -13.24 12.75
CA THR A 336 18.37 -13.30 14.16
C THR A 336 18.74 -11.94 14.78
N ILE A 337 17.87 -11.38 15.63
CA ILE A 337 18.00 -10.04 16.25
C ILE A 337 19.43 -9.78 16.82
N HIS A 338 20.12 -10.84 17.26
CA HIS A 338 21.47 -10.79 17.80
C HIS A 338 22.58 -10.28 16.84
N ASN A 339 22.39 -10.32 15.52
CA ASN A 339 23.39 -9.84 14.56
C ASN A 339 23.15 -8.41 14.05
N TYR A 340 22.01 -7.79 14.41
CA TYR A 340 21.58 -6.49 13.88
C TYR A 340 22.61 -5.36 14.12
N ILE A 341 23.25 -5.34 15.28
CA ILE A 341 24.27 -4.32 15.63
C ILE A 341 25.58 -4.54 14.85
N ARG A 342 25.97 -5.78 14.52
CA ARG A 342 27.15 -6.05 13.67
C ARG A 342 26.93 -5.64 12.22
N THR A 343 25.69 -5.69 11.73
CA THR A 343 25.31 -5.26 10.36
C THR A 343 25.29 -3.75 10.16
N LEU A 344 24.99 -2.94 11.19
CA LEU A 344 25.05 -1.47 11.09
C LEU A 344 26.46 -0.93 10.76
N LEU A 345 27.51 -1.73 11.02
CA LEU A 345 28.90 -1.38 10.75
C LEU A 345 29.42 -1.96 9.41
N ASN A 346 28.60 -2.74 8.69
CA ASN A 346 28.96 -3.31 7.37
C ASN A 346 28.32 -2.47 6.24
N PHE A 347 29.12 -1.60 5.62
CA PHE A 347 28.74 -0.71 4.50
C PHE A 347 28.32 -1.42 3.19
N SER A 348 28.29 -2.76 3.15
CA SER A 348 27.90 -3.52 1.95
C SER A 348 26.39 -3.68 1.78
N GLN A 349 25.59 -3.42 2.82
CA GLN A 349 24.13 -3.50 2.72
C GLN A 349 23.56 -2.25 2.08
N LYS A 350 22.66 -2.44 1.11
CA LYS A 350 21.92 -1.32 0.51
C LYS A 350 20.88 -0.82 1.50
N ASP A 351 20.81 0.49 1.56
CA ASP A 351 19.86 1.24 2.35
C ASP A 351 18.39 0.82 2.03
N PRO A 352 17.58 0.41 3.02
CA PRO A 352 16.20 0.00 2.81
C PRO A 352 15.33 1.09 2.19
N ARG A 353 15.70 2.36 2.38
CA ARG A 353 15.00 3.50 1.79
C ARG A 353 15.04 3.50 0.27
N SER A 354 15.99 2.79 -0.34
CA SER A 354 16.11 2.65 -1.80
C SER A 354 15.02 1.78 -2.43
N PHE A 355 14.31 0.94 -1.66
CA PHE A 355 13.30 0.03 -2.20
C PHE A 355 11.99 0.00 -1.39
N ALA A 356 12.01 0.38 -0.10
CA ALA A 356 10.81 0.36 0.76
C ALA A 356 9.74 1.37 0.32
N PHE A 357 10.15 2.48 -0.30
CA PHE A 357 9.27 3.55 -0.75
C PHE A 357 8.87 3.45 -2.23
N GLY A 358 9.11 2.30 -2.87
CA GLY A 358 8.79 2.07 -4.28
C GLY A 358 9.76 2.74 -5.25
N PHE A 359 9.51 2.59 -6.55
CA PHE A 359 10.53 2.72 -7.59
C PHE A 359 10.20 3.80 -8.63
N GLY A 360 11.26 4.45 -9.13
CA GLY A 360 11.22 5.34 -10.29
C GLY A 360 10.20 6.48 -10.18
N LYS A 361 9.41 6.69 -11.25
CA LYS A 361 8.41 7.79 -11.32
C LYS A 361 7.24 7.60 -10.35
N ARG A 362 7.18 6.47 -9.64
CA ARG A 362 6.10 6.10 -8.74
C ARG A 362 6.57 5.93 -7.28
N THR A 363 7.81 6.31 -6.96
CA THR A 363 8.30 6.39 -5.58
C THR A 363 7.38 7.25 -4.70
N CYS A 364 7.22 6.85 -3.43
CA CYS A 364 6.37 7.49 -2.45
C CYS A 364 6.76 8.97 -2.26
N PRO A 365 5.82 9.91 -2.47
CA PRO A 365 6.10 11.32 -2.20
C PRO A 365 6.17 11.63 -0.69
N GLY A 366 5.54 10.80 0.16
CA GLY A 366 5.55 10.94 1.63
C GLY A 366 6.78 10.35 2.32
N ARG A 367 7.82 9.97 1.57
CA ARG A 367 9.02 9.31 2.11
C ARG A 367 9.67 10.09 3.25
N ASN A 368 9.89 11.40 3.09
CA ASN A 368 10.58 12.21 4.10
C ASN A 368 9.73 12.32 5.39
N VAL A 369 8.42 12.54 5.25
CA VAL A 369 7.47 12.60 6.37
C VAL A 369 7.47 11.28 7.15
N ALA A 370 7.44 10.15 6.44
CA ALA A 370 7.48 8.83 7.05
C ALA A 370 8.82 8.55 7.76
N GLU A 371 9.95 8.90 7.14
CA GLU A 371 11.28 8.72 7.74
C GLU A 371 11.44 9.54 9.03
N ASP A 372 11.07 10.83 9.01
CA ASP A 372 11.15 11.69 10.18
C ASP A 372 10.23 11.18 11.32
N THR A 373 9.00 10.79 10.97
CA THR A 373 8.04 10.25 11.95
C THR A 373 8.57 8.97 12.60
N LEU A 374 9.06 8.01 11.79
CA LEU A 374 9.59 6.75 12.29
C LEU A 374 10.85 6.96 13.14
N PHE A 375 11.76 7.83 12.69
CA PHE A 375 12.99 8.12 13.42
C PHE A 375 12.69 8.73 14.80
N LEU A 376 11.87 9.78 14.85
CA LEU A 376 11.51 10.44 16.11
C LEU A 376 10.74 9.50 17.03
N LEU A 377 9.78 8.73 16.51
CA LEU A 377 9.02 7.77 17.30
C LEU A 377 9.94 6.71 17.92
N ILE A 378 10.75 6.04 17.10
CA ILE A 378 11.64 4.96 17.56
C ILE A 378 12.67 5.50 18.54
N ALA A 379 13.33 6.63 18.22
CA ALA A 379 14.33 7.22 19.10
C ALA A 379 13.74 7.61 20.46
N THR A 380 12.56 8.23 20.48
CA THR A 380 11.94 8.70 21.73
C THR A 380 11.41 7.53 22.56
N VAL A 381 10.80 6.53 21.92
CA VAL A 381 10.34 5.31 22.61
C VAL A 381 11.52 4.56 23.22
N LEU A 382 12.63 4.36 22.49
CA LEU A 382 13.81 3.68 23.02
C LEU A 382 14.57 4.51 24.09
N ALA A 383 14.44 5.84 24.04
CA ALA A 383 15.00 6.71 25.06
C ALA A 383 14.20 6.67 26.38
N THR A 384 12.89 6.45 26.32
CA THR A 384 11.99 6.60 27.49
C THR A 384 11.37 5.30 27.99
N CYS A 385 11.25 4.28 27.14
CA CYS A 385 10.61 3.01 27.44
C CYS A 385 11.57 1.80 27.27
N ASP A 386 11.41 0.80 28.13
CA ASP A 386 11.94 -0.54 27.95
C ASP A 386 10.85 -1.44 27.35
N ILE A 387 11.17 -2.10 26.24
CA ILE A 387 10.30 -3.08 25.57
C ILE A 387 10.92 -4.46 25.74
N SER A 388 10.15 -5.38 26.31
CA SER A 388 10.59 -6.75 26.59
C SER A 388 9.48 -7.77 26.30
N LYS A 389 9.85 -9.05 26.32
CA LYS A 389 8.87 -10.15 26.18
C LYS A 389 7.87 -10.08 27.33
N ALA A 390 6.60 -10.37 27.03
CA ALA A 390 5.62 -10.63 28.07
C ALA A 390 6.06 -11.85 28.89
N ILE A 391 5.58 -11.96 30.12
CA ILE A 391 5.88 -13.07 31.02
C ILE A 391 4.56 -13.76 31.36
N ASP A 392 4.54 -15.09 31.34
CA ASP A 392 3.35 -15.88 31.69
C ASP A 392 3.16 -15.98 33.22
N HIS A 393 2.12 -16.71 33.65
CA HIS A 393 1.81 -16.93 35.06
C HIS A 393 2.91 -17.71 35.83
N ASN A 394 3.83 -18.38 35.13
CA ASN A 394 4.93 -19.15 35.71
C ASN A 394 6.26 -18.39 35.70
N GLY A 395 6.29 -17.14 35.25
CA GLY A 395 7.52 -16.37 35.14
C GLY A 395 8.33 -16.64 33.87
N VAL A 396 7.76 -17.33 32.88
CA VAL A 396 8.45 -17.69 31.63
C VAL A 396 8.20 -16.62 30.55
N PRO A 397 9.25 -16.14 29.85
CA PRO A 397 9.07 -15.23 28.73
C PRO A 397 8.26 -15.85 27.59
N ILE A 398 7.24 -15.14 27.14
CA ILE A 398 6.40 -15.50 25.99
C ILE A 398 7.09 -15.01 24.72
N GLU A 399 7.42 -15.92 23.80
CA GLU A 399 7.88 -15.53 22.46
C GLU A 399 6.69 -14.96 21.67
N PRO A 400 6.77 -13.72 21.17
CA PRO A 400 5.68 -13.16 20.39
C PRO A 400 5.58 -13.87 19.04
N GLU A 401 4.51 -14.64 18.85
CA GLU A 401 4.13 -15.14 17.54
C GLU A 401 3.42 -14.02 16.77
N VAL A 402 4.08 -13.48 15.75
CA VAL A 402 3.55 -12.38 14.95
C VAL A 402 3.19 -12.91 13.57
N ASP A 403 1.89 -12.98 13.30
CA ASP A 403 1.40 -13.20 11.93
C ASP A 403 1.40 -11.87 11.15
N TYR A 404 1.51 -11.96 9.82
CA TYR A 404 1.48 -10.81 8.93
C TYR A 404 0.44 -11.03 7.84
N THR A 405 -0.57 -10.17 7.80
CA THR A 405 -1.72 -10.36 6.92
C THR A 405 -2.01 -9.13 6.06
N GLY A 406 -2.73 -9.36 4.95
CA GLY A 406 -3.21 -8.31 4.05
C GLY A 406 -2.21 -7.82 3.01
N MET A 407 -2.72 -7.01 2.06
CA MET A 407 -1.89 -6.32 1.07
C MET A 407 -1.13 -5.17 1.75
N ILE A 408 -1.83 -4.38 2.57
CA ILE A 408 -1.19 -3.53 3.57
C ILE A 408 -0.76 -4.46 4.70
N CYS A 409 0.48 -4.92 4.63
CA CYS A 409 1.03 -5.88 5.58
C CYS A 409 1.06 -5.29 6.99
N THR A 410 0.22 -5.81 7.88
CA THR A 410 0.21 -5.44 9.29
C THR A 410 0.55 -6.66 10.14
N ALA A 411 1.35 -6.45 11.18
CA ALA A 411 1.54 -7.45 12.22
C ALA A 411 0.18 -7.79 12.85
N GLY A 412 -0.07 -9.04 13.23
CA GLY A 412 -1.21 -9.46 14.05
C GLY A 412 -1.07 -8.98 15.50
N PRO A 413 -2.11 -9.15 16.33
CA PRO A 413 -2.01 -8.91 17.77
C PRO A 413 -0.95 -9.83 18.40
N PHE A 414 -0.09 -9.27 19.24
CA PHE A 414 0.85 -10.01 20.06
C PHE A 414 1.06 -9.28 21.39
N VAL A 415 1.53 -10.02 22.41
CA VAL A 415 1.77 -9.47 23.74
C VAL A 415 3.23 -9.10 23.93
N CYS A 416 3.48 -7.97 24.59
CA CYS A 416 4.79 -7.54 25.04
C CYS A 416 4.67 -6.73 26.33
N ARG A 417 5.78 -6.54 27.04
CA ARG A 417 5.86 -5.65 28.18
C ARG A 417 6.51 -4.35 27.75
N ILE A 418 5.83 -3.24 27.99
CA ILE A 418 6.34 -1.88 27.79
C ILE A 418 6.25 -1.15 29.12
N ALA A 419 7.36 -0.58 29.58
CA ALA A 419 7.42 0.19 30.82
C ALA A 419 8.41 1.36 30.66
N ALA A 420 8.30 2.38 31.52
CA ALA A 420 9.30 3.44 31.55
C ALA A 420 10.68 2.88 31.94
N ARG A 421 11.75 3.39 31.33
CA ARG A 421 13.13 2.95 31.62
C ARG A 421 13.57 3.30 33.05
N THR A 422 13.21 4.51 33.48
CA THR A 422 13.52 5.02 34.82
C THR A 422 12.38 5.88 35.32
N THR A 423 12.38 6.17 36.62
CA THR A 423 11.43 7.10 37.24
C THR A 423 11.55 8.52 36.64
N GLU A 424 12.76 8.96 36.30
CA GLU A 424 12.99 10.24 35.63
C GLU A 424 12.40 10.26 34.22
N ALA A 425 12.51 9.16 33.46
CA ALA A 425 11.89 9.05 32.14
C ALA A 425 10.36 9.09 32.24
N GLU A 426 9.78 8.42 33.23
CA GLU A 426 8.32 8.47 33.48
C GLU A 426 7.85 9.90 33.81
N GLN A 427 8.59 10.61 34.68
CA GLN A 427 8.30 12.00 35.03
C GLN A 427 8.44 12.92 33.81
N LEU A 428 9.48 12.73 32.99
CA LEU A 428 9.70 13.50 31.77
C LEU A 428 8.55 13.31 30.77
N VAL A 429 8.11 12.06 30.57
CA VAL A 429 6.97 11.76 29.69
C VAL A 429 5.71 12.46 30.18
N LYS A 430 5.38 12.37 31.47
CA LYS A 430 4.20 13.06 32.05
C LYS A 430 4.30 14.59 31.91
N ALA A 431 5.47 15.16 32.15
CA ALA A 431 5.69 16.61 32.03
C ALA A 431 5.56 17.09 30.57
N SER A 432 6.08 16.34 29.61
CA SER A 432 6.02 16.70 28.18
C SER A 432 4.59 16.77 27.64
N ALA A 433 3.71 15.90 28.12
CA ALA A 433 2.31 15.87 27.72
C ALA A 433 1.51 17.08 28.26
N LEU A 434 1.89 17.61 29.42
CA LEU A 434 1.28 18.80 30.01
C LEU A 434 1.75 20.11 29.35
N ALA A 435 2.94 20.08 28.72
CA ALA A 435 3.52 21.23 28.03
C ALA A 435 3.05 21.36 26.57
N THR A 436 2.32 20.36 26.06
CA THR A 436 1.79 20.29 24.70
C THR A 436 0.33 20.73 24.67
#